data_AF-A0A7E5WYX9-F1
#
_entry.id   AF-A0A7E5WYX9-F1
#
_cell.length_a   1.000
_cell.length_b   1.000
_cell.length_c   1.000
_cell.angle_alpha   90.00
_cell.angle_beta   90.00
_cell.angle_gamma   90.00
#
_symmetry.space_group_name_H-M   'P 1'
#
loop_
_entity.id
_entity.type
_entity.pdbx_description
1 polymer ?
#
loop_
_entity_poly.entity_id
_entity_poly.type
_entity_poly.pdbx_seq_one_letter_code
_entity_poly.pdbx_strand_id
1 'polypeptide(L)'
;MRRSWIWSYFERVSSTHAQCKLCKRHICHGGNATGNMNRHLKMIHHKTACMYDQSWVWKVFETCESDFYSCKICQYKCMKGTDIEKSMTSILNHLKLEHGVVSGDQIITGTDVETEVNC
;
A
#
# COMPACT_ATOMS: atom_id res chain seq x y z
N MET A 1 3.71 11.34 -13.58
CA MET A 1 2.70 12.08 -12.77
C MET A 1 1.71 11.06 -12.19
N ARG A 2 1.77 10.79 -10.87
CA ARG A 2 0.97 9.73 -10.25
C ARG A 2 -0.47 10.19 -10.03
N ARG A 3 -1.46 9.54 -10.68
CA ARG A 3 -2.88 9.75 -10.38
C ARG A 3 -3.24 8.91 -9.15
N SER A 4 -3.76 9.52 -8.09
CA SER A 4 -4.21 8.78 -6.91
C SER A 4 -5.25 7.72 -7.32
N TRP A 5 -5.10 6.47 -6.87
CA TRP A 5 -6.01 5.33 -7.16
C TRP A 5 -7.49 5.65 -6.99
N ILE A 6 -7.79 6.56 -6.07
CA ILE A 6 -9.14 7.08 -5.83
C ILE A 6 -9.76 7.57 -7.15
N TRP A 7 -9.02 8.27 -8.01
CA TRP A 7 -9.52 8.75 -9.32
C TRP A 7 -9.80 7.64 -10.34
N SER A 8 -9.39 6.39 -10.10
CA SER A 8 -9.86 5.26 -10.90
C SER A 8 -11.36 5.01 -10.70
N TYR A 9 -11.87 5.30 -9.50
CA TYR A 9 -13.28 5.08 -9.10
C TYR A 9 -14.16 6.30 -9.21
N PHE A 10 -13.57 7.46 -9.50
CA PHE A 10 -14.30 8.71 -9.56
C PHE A 10 -14.05 9.44 -10.87
N GLU A 11 -15.07 10.15 -11.32
CA GLU A 11 -15.00 11.08 -12.43
C GLU A 11 -15.05 12.50 -11.87
N ARG A 12 -14.20 13.39 -12.39
CA ARG A 12 -14.20 14.79 -11.95
C ARG A 12 -15.35 15.51 -12.64
N VAL A 13 -16.29 16.02 -11.85
CA VAL A 13 -17.44 16.80 -12.33
C VAL A 13 -17.12 18.29 -12.27
N SER A 14 -16.46 18.73 -11.19
CA SER A 14 -15.98 20.11 -11.06
C SER A 14 -14.72 20.17 -10.19
N SER A 15 -14.18 21.36 -9.96
CA SER A 15 -13.03 21.58 -9.07
C SER A 15 -13.31 21.16 -7.61
N THR A 16 -14.58 21.04 -7.23
CA THR A 16 -15.01 20.71 -5.86
C THR A 16 -15.94 19.50 -5.79
N HIS A 17 -16.24 18.85 -6.93
CA HIS A 17 -17.15 17.71 -6.98
C HIS A 17 -16.60 16.58 -7.84
N ALA A 18 -16.77 15.37 -7.34
CA ALA A 18 -16.46 14.14 -8.04
C ALA A 18 -17.64 13.17 -8.00
N GLN A 19 -17.90 12.48 -9.10
CA GLN A 19 -18.94 11.46 -9.20
C GLN A 19 -18.32 10.08 -9.04
N CYS A 20 -18.86 9.27 -8.14
CA CYS A 20 -18.49 7.87 -8.02
C CYS A 20 -18.95 7.09 -9.26
N LYS A 21 -18.05 6.37 -9.91
CA LYS A 21 -18.38 5.55 -11.09
C LYS A 21 -19.22 4.32 -10.73
N LEU A 22 -19.14 3.84 -9.48
CA LEU A 22 -19.81 2.63 -9.00
C LEU A 22 -21.29 2.85 -8.67
N CYS A 23 -21.61 3.93 -7.94
CA CYS A 23 -22.98 4.24 -7.52
C CYS A 23 -23.53 5.55 -8.08
N LYS A 24 -22.77 6.24 -8.95
CA LYS A 24 -23.14 7.54 -9.56
C LYS A 24 -23.41 8.67 -8.55
N ARG A 25 -23.11 8.47 -7.27
CA ARG A 25 -23.25 9.49 -6.21
C ARG A 25 -22.20 10.58 -6.34
N HIS A 26 -22.64 11.83 -6.14
CA HIS A 26 -21.77 13.00 -6.16
C HIS A 26 -21.18 13.23 -4.76
N ILE A 27 -19.88 13.49 -4.72
CA ILE A 27 -19.11 13.71 -3.51
C ILE A 27 -18.42 15.07 -3.61
N CYS A 28 -18.72 15.95 -2.66
CA CYS A 28 -18.01 17.23 -2.53
C CYS A 28 -16.61 17.00 -1.94
N HIS A 29 -15.61 17.64 -2.52
CA HIS A 29 -14.24 17.66 -2.05
C HIS A 29 -13.71 19.10 -2.00
N GLY A 30 -12.88 19.41 -0.99
CA GLY A 30 -12.24 20.71 -0.85
C GLY A 30 -11.07 20.90 -1.81
N GLY A 31 -11.32 20.85 -3.12
CA GLY A 31 -10.26 20.94 -4.13
C GLY A 31 -9.46 19.64 -4.27
N ASN A 32 -8.16 19.64 -3.94
CA ASN A 32 -7.29 18.47 -4.13
C ASN A 32 -7.45 17.38 -3.05
N ALA A 33 -8.33 17.57 -2.07
CA ALA A 33 -8.52 16.64 -0.97
C ALA A 33 -9.37 15.41 -1.36
N THR A 34 -8.80 14.21 -1.35
CA THR A 34 -9.50 12.96 -1.69
C THR A 34 -10.09 12.22 -0.48
N GLY A 35 -10.08 12.82 0.72
CA GLY A 35 -10.53 12.19 1.96
C GLY A 35 -12.02 11.79 1.95
N ASN A 36 -12.90 12.66 1.43
CA ASN A 36 -14.33 12.37 1.31
C ASN A 36 -14.61 11.22 0.32
N MET A 37 -13.86 11.18 -0.77
CA MET A 37 -13.95 10.13 -1.79
C MET A 37 -13.49 8.78 -1.23
N ASN A 38 -12.39 8.77 -0.47
CA ASN A 38 -11.91 7.57 0.21
C ASN A 38 -12.92 7.05 1.24
N ARG A 39 -13.45 7.95 2.08
CA ARG A 39 -14.49 7.59 3.06
C ARG A 39 -15.73 7.02 2.38
N HIS A 40 -16.14 7.58 1.26
CA HIS A 40 -17.24 7.06 0.46
C HIS A 40 -16.98 5.62 -0.02
N LEU A 41 -15.81 5.37 -0.63
CA LEU A 41 -15.45 4.01 -1.07
C LEU A 41 -15.40 3.03 0.10
N LYS A 42 -14.83 3.43 1.24
CA LYS A 42 -14.73 2.59 2.45
C LYS A 42 -16.11 2.21 2.99
N MET A 43 -17.01 3.17 3.16
CA MET A 43 -18.28 2.92 3.85
C MET A 43 -19.37 2.34 2.94
N ILE A 44 -19.39 2.74 1.67
CA ILE A 44 -20.47 2.36 0.74
C ILE A 44 -20.10 1.15 -0.10
N HIS A 45 -18.83 1.09 -0.52
CA HIS A 45 -18.35 0.05 -1.43
C HIS A 45 -17.42 -0.94 -0.76
N HIS A 46 -17.19 -0.81 0.55
CA HIS A 46 -16.19 -1.59 1.31
C HIS A 46 -14.81 -1.60 0.63
N LYS A 47 -14.55 -0.57 -0.20
CA LYS A 47 -13.29 -0.32 -0.87
C LYS A 47 -12.53 0.65 0.00
N THR A 48 -11.83 0.11 0.97
CA THR A 48 -10.79 0.86 1.64
C THR A 48 -9.78 1.31 0.58
N ALA A 49 -9.38 2.59 0.56
CA ALA A 49 -8.00 2.91 0.17
C ALA A 49 -7.13 2.32 1.28
N CYS A 50 -7.08 1.01 1.33
CA CYS A 50 -6.06 0.35 2.06
C CYS A 50 -4.80 0.87 1.40
N MET A 51 -3.91 1.41 2.22
CA MET A 51 -2.53 1.72 1.84
C MET A 51 -1.81 0.43 1.42
N TYR A 52 -2.36 -0.36 0.51
CA TYR A 52 -2.08 -1.78 0.35
C TYR A 52 -2.30 -2.24 -1.09
N ASP A 53 -1.47 -1.70 -1.99
CA ASP A 53 -0.67 -2.67 -2.71
C ASP A 53 0.59 -2.94 -1.87
N GLN A 54 0.42 -3.56 -0.70
CA GLN A 54 1.53 -4.05 0.13
C GLN A 54 1.98 -5.42 -0.41
N SER A 55 1.67 -5.76 -1.67
CA SER A 55 2.24 -6.95 -2.32
C SER A 55 3.77 -6.88 -2.30
N TRP A 56 4.34 -5.67 -2.29
CA TRP A 56 5.77 -5.45 -2.12
C TRP A 56 6.29 -5.94 -0.77
N VAL A 57 5.48 -5.95 0.30
CA VAL A 57 5.86 -6.48 1.61
C VAL A 57 6.27 -7.95 1.47
N TRP A 58 5.55 -8.71 0.65
CA TRP A 58 5.91 -10.11 0.37
C TRP A 58 7.17 -10.28 -0.49
N LYS A 59 7.69 -9.20 -1.09
CA LYS A 59 9.02 -9.23 -1.72
C LYS A 59 10.13 -9.18 -0.66
N VAL A 60 9.90 -8.51 0.46
CA VAL A 60 10.86 -8.31 1.57
C VAL A 60 10.58 -9.17 2.80
N PHE A 61 9.43 -9.82 2.87
CA PHE A 61 9.06 -10.76 3.92
C PHE A 61 8.62 -12.08 3.32
N GLU A 62 9.01 -13.18 3.95
CA GLU A 62 8.60 -14.53 3.55
C GLU A 62 8.02 -15.31 4.73
N THR A 63 7.37 -16.42 4.39
CA THR A 63 6.89 -17.39 5.37
C THR A 63 8.00 -18.40 5.64
N CYS A 64 8.58 -18.37 6.84
CA CYS A 64 9.64 -19.29 7.25
C CYS A 64 9.06 -20.58 7.86
N GLU A 65 8.12 -20.45 8.78
CA GLU A 65 7.46 -21.55 9.49
C GLU A 65 5.94 -21.35 9.44
N SER A 66 5.15 -22.39 9.73
CA SER A 66 3.68 -22.38 9.63
C SER A 66 3.03 -21.18 10.33
N ASP A 67 3.70 -20.62 11.34
CA ASP A 67 3.17 -19.57 12.21
C ASP A 67 4.00 -18.27 12.25
N PHE A 68 5.06 -18.14 11.44
CA PHE A 68 5.94 -16.96 11.46
C PHE A 68 6.22 -16.37 10.07
N TYR A 69 6.38 -15.05 10.02
CA TYR A 69 6.99 -14.34 8.89
C TYR A 69 8.42 -13.93 9.25
N SER A 70 9.32 -13.97 8.27
CA SER A 70 10.70 -13.49 8.39
C SER A 70 10.95 -12.33 7.44
N CYS A 71 11.69 -11.34 7.92
CA CYS A 71 12.23 -10.30 7.07
C CYS A 71 13.38 -10.88 6.22
N LYS A 72 13.53 -10.41 4.98
CA LYS A 72 14.65 -10.76 4.09
C LYS A 72 15.80 -9.76 4.15
N ILE A 73 15.56 -8.58 4.73
CA ILE A 73 16.56 -7.53 4.93
C ILE A 73 17.34 -7.80 6.22
N CYS A 74 16.69 -8.38 7.23
CA CYS A 74 17.30 -8.78 8.49
C CYS A 74 16.74 -10.11 8.99
N GLN A 75 17.38 -10.78 9.95
CA GLN A 75 16.92 -12.05 10.52
C GLN A 75 15.73 -11.92 11.49
N TYR A 76 14.99 -10.81 11.43
CA TYR A 76 13.82 -10.59 12.27
C TYR A 76 12.68 -11.54 11.90
N LYS A 77 12.05 -12.13 12.92
CA LYS A 77 10.88 -13.00 12.78
C LYS A 77 9.71 -12.42 13.59
N CYS A 78 8.51 -12.43 13.01
CA CYS A 78 7.29 -12.06 13.70
C CYS A 78 6.20 -13.13 13.56
N MET A 79 5.43 -13.32 14.62
CA MET A 79 4.33 -14.29 14.65
C MET A 79 3.16 -13.83 13.77
N LYS A 80 2.52 -14.78 13.08
CA LYS A 80 1.26 -14.56 12.37
C LYS A 80 0.19 -14.19 13.41
N GLY A 81 -0.38 -13.00 13.27
CA GLY A 81 -1.53 -12.60 14.08
C GLY A 81 -2.75 -13.45 13.73
N THR A 82 -3.76 -13.45 14.61
CA THR A 82 -5.06 -14.10 14.38
C THR A 82 -5.77 -13.59 13.11
N ASP A 83 -5.35 -12.42 12.63
CA ASP A 83 -5.83 -11.78 11.42
C ASP A 83 -4.64 -11.22 10.61
N ILE A 84 -4.81 -11.19 9.28
CA ILE A 84 -3.78 -10.72 8.34
C ILE A 84 -3.49 -9.23 8.54
N GLU A 85 -4.48 -8.39 8.90
CA GLU A 85 -4.28 -6.96 9.11
C GLU A 85 -3.37 -6.68 10.32
N LYS A 86 -3.52 -7.45 11.40
CA LYS A 86 -2.64 -7.39 12.57
C LYS A 86 -1.22 -7.81 12.23
N SER A 87 -1.08 -8.87 11.43
CA SER A 87 0.22 -9.34 10.95
C SER A 87 0.91 -8.27 10.10
N MET A 88 0.17 -7.68 9.16
CA MET A 88 0.66 -6.62 8.29
C MET A 88 1.10 -5.38 9.05
N THR A 89 0.35 -5.00 10.10
CA THR A 89 0.72 -3.85 10.94
C THR A 89 2.07 -4.07 11.63
N SER A 90 2.34 -5.27 12.15
CA SER A 90 3.66 -5.60 12.73
C SER A 90 4.77 -5.52 11.70
N ILE A 91 4.57 -6.10 10.51
CA ILE A 91 5.57 -6.13 9.45
C ILE A 91 5.88 -4.70 8.96
N LEU A 92 4.86 -3.88 8.73
CA LEU A 92 5.04 -2.49 8.30
C LEU A 92 5.73 -1.62 9.35
N ASN A 93 5.40 -1.82 10.63
CA ASN A 93 6.07 -1.09 11.71
C ASN A 93 7.55 -1.45 11.79
N HIS A 94 7.89 -2.74 11.68
CA HIS A 94 9.27 -3.19 11.62
C HIS A 94 10.01 -2.55 10.43
N LEU A 95 9.45 -2.66 9.22
CA LEU A 95 10.05 -2.08 8.01
C LEU A 95 10.27 -0.57 8.12
N LYS A 96 9.32 0.15 8.74
CA LYS A 96 9.40 1.59 8.93
C LYS A 96 10.46 1.98 9.97
N LEU A 97 10.56 1.28 11.09
CA LEU A 97 11.45 1.65 12.19
C LEU A 97 12.88 1.19 11.95
N GLU A 98 13.06 -0.04 11.48
CA GLU A 98 14.39 -0.66 11.32
C GLU A 98 15.02 -0.37 9.95
N HIS A 99 14.19 -0.21 8.91
CA HIS A 99 14.67 -0.06 7.53
C HIS A 99 14.23 1.27 6.87
N GLY A 100 13.40 2.08 7.54
CA GLY A 100 12.85 3.30 6.95
C GLY A 100 11.95 3.06 5.73
N VAL A 101 11.57 1.81 5.46
CA VAL A 101 10.76 1.42 4.30
C VAL A 101 9.29 1.62 4.64
N VAL A 102 8.68 2.62 4.02
CA VAL A 102 7.25 2.94 4.17
C VAL A 102 6.46 2.66 2.90
N SER A 103 7.14 2.34 1.79
CA SER A 103 6.53 2.06 0.49
C SER A 103 7.40 1.16 -0.39
N GLY A 104 6.75 0.46 -1.34
CA GLY A 104 7.43 -0.41 -2.31
C GLY A 104 8.41 0.31 -3.23
N ASP A 105 8.32 1.64 -3.34
CA ASP A 105 9.27 2.48 -4.07
C ASP A 105 10.66 2.55 -3.40
N GLN A 106 10.76 2.21 -2.10
CA GLN A 106 12.00 2.27 -1.34
C GLN A 106 12.72 0.91 -1.24
N ILE A 107 12.13 -0.15 -1.81
CA ILE A 107 12.77 -1.46 -1.84
C ILE A 107 13.73 -1.50 -3.03
N ILE A 108 14.99 -1.21 -2.77
CA ILE A 108 16.07 -1.53 -3.71
C ILE A 108 16.40 -3.00 -3.48
N THR A 109 15.65 -3.93 -4.09
CA THR A 109 16.13 -5.32 -4.17
C THR A 109 17.32 -5.31 -5.11
N GLY A 110 18.53 -5.45 -4.57
CA GLY A 110 19.75 -5.55 -5.35
C GLY A 110 19.73 -6.78 -6.25
N THR A 111 19.22 -6.60 -7.46
CA THR A 111 19.56 -7.42 -8.64
C THR A 111 19.82 -6.50 -9.81
N ASP A 112 20.69 -5.52 -9.61
CA ASP A 112 21.46 -4.89 -10.68
C ASP A 112 22.93 -4.91 -10.23
N VAL A 113 23.47 -6.11 -10.03
CA VAL A 113 24.89 -6.31 -10.32
C VAL A 113 24.94 -6.37 -11.85
N GLU A 114 24.94 -5.21 -12.48
CA GLU A 114 25.56 -5.09 -13.79
C GLU A 114 27.05 -5.27 -13.53
N THR A 115 27.49 -6.51 -13.73
CA THR A 115 28.88 -6.91 -13.80
C THR A 115 29.68 -5.85 -14.55
N GLU A 116 30.75 -5.37 -13.90
CA GLU A 116 31.88 -4.74 -14.59
C GLU A 116 32.31 -5.65 -15.74
N VAL A 117 31.88 -5.32 -16.97
CA VAL A 117 32.49 -5.86 -18.17
C VAL A 117 33.60 -4.89 -18.54
N ASN A 118 34.77 -5.23 -18.02
CA ASN A 118 36.06 -4.75 -18.47
C ASN A 118 36.21 -5.03 -19.97
N CYS A 119 36.28 -3.98 -20.79
CA CYS A 119 36.91 -3.95 -22.11
C CYS A 119 37.35 -2.52 -22.42
#